data_AF-A0A1G4G5K2-F1
#
_entry.id   AF-A0A1G4G5K2-F1
#
_cell.length_a   1.000
_cell.length_b   1.000
_cell.length_c   1.000
_cell.angle_alpha   90.00
_cell.angle_beta   90.00
_cell.angle_gamma   90.00
#
_symmetry.space_group_name_H-M   'P 1'
#
loop_
_entity.id
_entity.type
_entity.pdbx_description
1 polymer ?
#
loop_
_entity_poly.entity_id
_entity_poly.type
_entity_poly.pdbx_seq_one_letter_code
_entity_poly.pdbx_strand_id
1 'polypeptide(L)' 'MNKSTYFFGQSVFGQLISMIDSGIIARNSKRHKADHYVKRFMAKDHLISMLFCVFAKCSSLREVAGAMLGLSGKTRHF' A
#
# COMPACT_ATOMS: atom_id res chain seq x y z
N MET A 1 14.09 -11.39 28.71
CA MET A 1 13.84 -10.42 27.61
C MET A 1 12.68 -10.93 26.78
N ASN A 2 11.47 -10.41 26.99
CA ASN A 2 10.31 -10.78 26.17
C ASN A 2 10.47 -10.06 24.82
N LYS A 3 10.83 -10.80 23.75
CA LYS A 3 11.00 -10.20 22.42
C LYS A 3 9.62 -9.83 21.89
N SER A 4 9.33 -8.53 21.82
CA SER A 4 8.13 -8.02 21.17
C SER A 4 8.09 -8.49 19.71
N THR A 5 7.07 -9.27 19.35
CA THR A 5 6.82 -9.76 17.99
C THR A 5 6.01 -8.77 17.14
N TYR A 6 5.76 -7.56 17.66
CA TYR A 6 4.79 -6.60 17.11
C TYR A 6 5.07 -6.20 15.65
N PHE A 7 6.34 -6.20 15.23
CA PHE A 7 6.76 -5.84 13.87
C PHE A 7 7.35 -7.02 13.07
N PHE A 8 7.31 -8.24 13.62
CA PHE A 8 7.95 -9.39 12.98
C PHE A 8 7.23 -9.72 11.65
N GLY A 9 7.96 -9.68 10.54
CA GLY A 9 7.42 -9.97 9.20
C GLY A 9 6.77 -8.78 8.47
N GLN A 10 6.66 -7.61 9.10
CA GLN A 10 6.15 -6.39 8.46
C GLN A 10 7.30 -5.60 7.81
N SER A 11 7.10 -5.12 6.58
CA SER A 11 8.06 -4.19 5.95
C SER A 11 7.96 -2.80 6.57
N VAL A 12 9.05 -2.02 6.53
CA VAL A 12 9.04 -0.61 6.96
C VAL A 12 7.99 0.18 6.18
N PHE A 13 7.88 -0.06 4.86
CA PHE A 13 6.84 0.54 4.04
C PHE A 13 5.42 0.15 4.52
N GLY A 14 5.20 -1.12 4.88
CA GLY A 14 3.94 -1.60 5.45
C GLY A 14 3.56 -0.88 6.75
N GLN A 15 4.54 -0.58 7.61
CA GLN A 15 4.33 0.18 8.83
C GLN A 15 4.04 1.66 8.57
N LEU A 16 4.62 2.25 7.53
CA LEU A 16 4.33 3.64 7.15
C LEU A 16 2.91 3.77 6.59
N ILE A 17 2.52 2.87 5.67
CA ILE A 17 1.17 2.93 5.10
C ILE A 17 0.10 2.58 6.13
N SER A 18 0.40 1.76 7.15
CA SER A 18 -0.55 1.44 8.23
C SER A 18 -0.93 2.65 9.10
N MET A 19 -0.17 3.74 9.03
CA MET A 19 -0.53 5.01 9.68
C MET A 19 -1.64 5.77 8.94
N ILE A 20 -1.96 5.38 7.70
CA ILE A 20 -3.02 6.00 6.90
C ILE A 20 -4.37 5.38 7.29
N ASP A 21 -5.31 6.21 7.76
CA ASP A 21 -6.68 5.77 8.06
C ASP A 21 -7.38 5.27 6.78
N SER A 22 -7.66 3.97 6.75
CA SER A 22 -8.40 3.32 5.65
C SER A 22 -9.82 3.88 5.48
N GLY A 23 -10.41 4.42 6.55
CA GLY A 23 -11.69 5.10 6.53
C GLY A 23 -11.66 6.37 5.68
N ILE A 24 -10.58 7.16 5.72
CA ILE A 24 -10.42 8.34 4.86
C ILE A 24 -10.41 7.91 3.39
N ILE A 25 -9.67 6.85 3.06
CA ILE A 25 -9.56 6.34 1.68
C ILE A 25 -10.94 5.87 1.19
N ALA A 26 -11.65 5.05 1.98
CA ALA A 26 -12.96 4.53 1.62
C ALA A 26 -14.01 5.64 1.45
N ARG A 27 -14.05 6.61 2.38
CA ARG A 27 -14.98 7.76 2.30
C ARG A 27 -14.75 8.58 1.03
N ASN A 28 -13.49 8.90 0.72
CA ASN A 28 -13.16 9.68 -0.48
C ASN A 28 -13.39 8.89 -1.76
N SER A 29 -13.03 7.60 -1.80
CA SER A 29 -13.29 6.75 -2.96
C SER A 29 -14.79 6.72 -3.29
N LYS A 30 -15.65 6.52 -2.28
CA LYS A 30 -17.11 6.52 -2.46
C LYS A 30 -17.63 7.89 -2.90
N ARG A 31 -17.18 8.97 -2.26
CA ARG A 31 -17.60 10.35 -2.58
C ARG A 31 -17.30 10.71 -4.04
N HIS A 32 -16.13 10.32 -4.54
CA HIS A 32 -15.68 10.65 -5.89
C HIS A 32 -15.94 9.54 -6.91
N LYS A 33 -16.59 8.44 -6.53
CA LYS A 33 -16.81 7.25 -7.37
C LYS A 33 -15.50 6.70 -7.97
N ALA A 34 -14.40 6.79 -7.24
CA ALA A 34 -13.07 6.43 -7.74
C ALA A 34 -12.96 4.95 -8.13
N ASP A 35 -13.69 4.07 -7.43
CA ASP A 35 -13.72 2.63 -7.69
C ASP A 35 -14.89 2.19 -8.60
N HIS A 36 -15.61 3.14 -9.21
CA HIS A 36 -16.76 2.80 -10.03
C HIS A 36 -16.32 2.07 -11.32
N TYR A 37 -16.92 0.91 -11.59
CA TYR A 37 -16.52 -0.03 -12.65
C TYR A 37 -15.11 -0.65 -12.50
N VAL A 38 -14.41 -0.40 -11.39
CA VAL A 38 -13.09 -0.97 -11.12
C VAL A 38 -13.25 -2.32 -10.42
N LYS A 39 -12.59 -3.36 -10.95
CA LYS A 39 -12.74 -4.74 -10.44
C LYS A 39 -11.61 -5.24 -9.52
N ARG A 40 -10.37 -4.77 -9.72
CA ARG A 40 -9.19 -5.38 -9.07
C ARG A 40 -8.13 -4.41 -8.54
N PHE A 41 -8.06 -3.18 -9.05
CA PHE A 41 -7.03 -2.21 -8.69
C PHE A 41 -7.70 -0.91 -8.26
N MET A 42 -8.11 -0.87 -7.00
CA MET A 42 -8.93 0.20 -6.41
C MET A 42 -8.08 1.42 -6.03
N ALA A 43 -8.73 2.51 -5.63
CA ALA A 43 -8.12 3.75 -5.18
C ALA A 43 -7.08 3.53 -4.06
N LYS A 44 -7.31 2.54 -3.19
CA LYS A 44 -6.33 2.10 -2.18
C LYS A 44 -5.06 1.57 -2.83
N ASP A 45 -5.18 0.68 -3.82
CA ASP A 45 -4.05 0.06 -4.51
C ASP A 45 -3.25 1.10 -5.31
N HIS A 46 -3.96 2.03 -5.97
CA HIS A 46 -3.36 3.19 -6.64
C HIS A 46 -2.55 4.05 -5.67
N LEU A 47 -3.11 4.39 -4.50
CA LEU A 47 -2.43 5.21 -3.49
C LEU A 47 -1.14 4.53 -2.99
N ILE A 48 -1.22 3.25 -2.61
CA ILE A 48 -0.05 2.50 -2.13
C ILE A 48 1.02 2.43 -3.23
N SER A 49 0.63 2.18 -4.48
CA SER A 49 1.56 2.11 -5.61
C SER A 49 2.27 3.44 -5.86
N MET A 50 1.56 4.56 -5.77
CA MET A 50 2.13 5.89 -5.96
C MET A 50 3.07 6.27 -4.82
N LEU A 51 2.69 5.99 -3.56
CA LEU A 51 3.57 6.23 -2.41
C LEU A 51 4.84 5.39 -2.50
N PHE A 52 4.71 4.11 -2.87
CA PHE A 52 5.86 3.24 -3.09
C PHE A 52 6.80 3.81 -4.16
N CYS A 53 6.25 4.24 -5.29
CA CYS A 53 7.00 4.84 -6.39
C CYS A 53 7.86 6.03 -5.93
N VAL A 54 7.27 6.94 -5.15
CA VAL A 54 7.97 8.13 -4.62
C VAL A 54 9.08 7.74 -3.63
N PHE A 55 8.80 6.83 -2.69
CA PHE A 55 9.79 6.42 -1.69
C PHE A 55 10.94 5.60 -2.28
N ALA A 56 10.65 4.73 -3.25
CA ALA A 56 11.63 3.90 -3.92
C ALA A 56 12.33 4.62 -5.09
N LYS A 57 11.94 5.87 -5.40
CA LYS A 57 12.43 6.65 -6.56
C LYS A 57 12.31 5.86 -7.87
N CYS A 58 11.22 5.12 -8.03
CA CYS A 58 10.96 4.43 -9.28
C CYS A 58 10.65 5.44 -10.38
N SER A 59 11.24 5.23 -11.55
CA SER A 59 11.08 6.10 -12.72
C SER A 59 10.15 5.50 -13.78
N SER A 60 9.82 4.21 -13.63
CA SER A 60 8.97 3.48 -14.57
C SER A 60 7.98 2.55 -13.86
N LEU A 61 6.86 2.26 -14.54
CA LEU A 61 5.88 1.27 -14.06
C LEU A 61 6.51 -0.13 -13.87
N ARG A 62 7.49 -0.49 -14.69
CA ARG A 62 8.16 -1.79 -14.61
C ARG A 62 8.96 -1.92 -13.31
N GLU A 63 9.65 -0.87 -12.88
CA GLU A 63 10.36 -0.84 -11.60
C GLU A 63 9.39 -0.94 -10.43
N VAL A 64 8.29 -0.18 -10.47
CA VAL A 64 7.24 -0.23 -9.43
C VAL A 64 6.67 -1.65 -9.33
N ALA A 65 6.24 -2.23 -10.45
CA ALA A 65 5.65 -3.58 -10.46
C ALA A 65 6.64 -4.65 -9.98
N GLY A 66 7.89 -4.62 -10.44
CA GLY A 66 8.93 -5.57 -10.02
C GLY A 66 9.25 -5.48 -8.53
N ALA A 67 9.39 -4.26 -8.01
CA ALA A 67 9.72 -4.05 -6.61
C ALA A 67 8.54 -4.34 -5.68
N MET A 68 7.31 -4.00 -6.08
CA MET A 68 6.09 -4.33 -5.32
C MET A 68 5.82 -5.84 -5.29
N LEU A 69 6.18 -6.58 -6.34
CA LEU A 69 6.13 -8.06 -6.31
C LEU A 69 7.04 -8.65 -5.22
N GLY A 70 8.25 -8.11 -5.03
CA GLY A 70 9.16 -8.52 -3.93
C GLY A 70 8.69 -8.13 -2.53
N LEU A 71 7.75 -7.19 -2.46
CA LEU A 71 7.07 -6.76 -1.24
C LEU A 71 5.76 -7.52 -0.98
N SER A 72 5.27 -8.26 -1.99
CA SER A 72 4.07 -9.09 -1.90
C SER A 72 4.19 -10.07 -0.74
N GLY A 73 3.19 -10.08 0.14
CA GLY A 73 3.20 -10.90 1.36
C GLY A 73 3.66 -10.18 2.63
N LYS A 74 4.48 -9.13 2.54
CA LYS A 74 4.97 -8.35 3.70
C LYS A 74 4.06 -7.18 4.08
N THR A 75 3.07 -6.87 3.23
CA THR A 75 2.03 -5.85 3.43
C THR A 75 0.67 -6.47 3.78
N ARG A 76 0.58 -7.78 4.07
CA ARG A 76 -0.69 -8.49 4.34
C ARG A 76 -1.46 -7.97 5.57
N HIS A 77 -0.80 -7.23 6.44
CA HIS A 77 -1.41 -6.62 7.63
C HIS A 77 -2.04 -5.25 7.34
N PHE A 78 -2.03 -4.78 6.08
CA PHE A 78 -2.61 -3.52 5.63
C PHE A 78 -3.84 -3.69 4.75
#